data_AF-A0A5Q2V8M3-F1
#
_entry.id   AF-A0A5Q2V8M3-F1
#
_cell.length_a   1.000
_cell.length_b   1.000
_cell.length_c   1.000
_cell.angle_alpha   90.00
_cell.angle_beta   90.00
_cell.angle_gamma   90.00
#
_symmetry.space_group_name_H-M   'P 1'
#
loop_
_entity.id
_entity.type
_entity.pdbx_description
1 polymer ?
#
loop_
_entity_poly.entity_id
_entity_poly.type
_entity_poly.pdbx_seq_one_letter_code
_entity_poly.pdbx_strand_id
1 'polypeptide(L)' 'MMTVSADSLPILRRATFPRRRLYLHRYRTRQSLLLDDAQLADIGLTRTDAWREGRKPFWRG' A
#
# COMPACT_ATOMS: atom_id res chain seq x y z
N MET A 1 -45.71 -25.20 8.02
CA MET A 1 -44.94 -24.49 9.07
C MET A 1 -43.47 -24.56 8.68
N MET A 2 -42.97 -23.53 7.99
CA MET A 2 -41.58 -23.42 7.55
C MET A 2 -40.89 -22.35 8.40
N THR A 3 -40.10 -22.76 9.39
CA THR A 3 -39.20 -21.84 10.10
C THR A 3 -37.80 -22.06 9.52
N VAL A 4 -37.48 -21.32 8.46
CA VAL A 4 -36.10 -21.24 7.98
C VAL A 4 -35.35 -20.35 8.97
N SER A 5 -34.56 -20.95 9.84
CA SER A 5 -33.77 -20.27 10.88
C SER A 5 -32.82 -19.26 10.21
N ALA A 6 -33.01 -17.98 10.51
CA ALA A 6 -32.21 -16.88 9.98
C ALA A 6 -30.84 -16.72 10.67
N ASP A 7 -30.31 -17.79 11.29
CA ASP A 7 -29.05 -17.77 12.06
C ASP A 7 -27.80 -18.03 11.21
N SER A 8 -27.90 -17.92 9.89
CA SER A 8 -26.79 -18.25 8.98
C SER A 8 -26.49 -17.14 7.99
N LEU A 9 -26.35 -15.91 8.47
CA LEU A 9 -25.60 -14.92 7.71
C LEU A 9 -24.12 -15.09 8.08
N PRO A 10 -23.26 -15.55 7.15
CA PRO A 10 -21.85 -15.69 7.43
C PRO A 10 -21.35 -14.29 7.77
N ILE A 11 -20.82 -14.14 8.99
CA ILE A 11 -20.01 -12.99 9.41
C ILE A 11 -19.12 -12.67 8.21
N LEU A 12 -19.35 -11.53 7.56
CA LEU A 12 -18.59 -11.12 6.38
C LEU A 12 -17.12 -11.18 6.77
N ARG A 13 -16.46 -12.28 6.42
CA ARG A 13 -15.07 -12.53 6.72
C ARG A 13 -14.35 -11.34 6.13
N ARG A 14 -13.87 -10.48 7.02
CA ARG A 14 -13.10 -9.28 6.68
C ARG A 14 -12.02 -9.77 5.73
N ALA A 15 -12.20 -9.54 4.44
CA ALA A 15 -11.32 -10.08 3.44
C ALA A 15 -9.98 -9.38 3.64
N THR A 16 -9.09 -10.05 4.36
CA THR A 16 -7.75 -9.54 4.60
C THR A 16 -7.01 -9.75 3.30
N PHE A 17 -6.82 -8.66 2.56
CA PHE A 17 -5.93 -8.63 1.40
C PHE A 17 -4.58 -8.02 1.83
N PRO A 18 -3.79 -8.68 2.71
CA PRO A 18 -2.59 -8.09 3.29
C PRO A 18 -1.59 -7.67 2.22
N ARG A 19 -1.48 -8.45 1.12
CA ARG A 19 -0.63 -8.11 -0.03
C ARG A 19 -1.10 -6.85 -0.74
N ARG A 20 -2.42 -6.68 -0.96
CA ARG A 20 -2.96 -5.47 -1.59
C ARG A 20 -2.69 -4.23 -0.75
N ARG A 21 -2.87 -4.34 0.57
CA ARG A 21 -2.58 -3.25 1.51
C ARG A 21 -1.09 -2.90 1.55
N LEU A 22 -0.22 -3.92 1.53
CA LEU A 22 1.23 -3.75 1.45
C LEU A 22 1.66 -3.08 0.13
N TYR A 23 1.13 -3.53 -1.01
CA TYR A 23 1.45 -2.94 -2.31
C TYR A 23 0.96 -1.50 -2.41
N LEU A 24 -0.25 -1.19 -1.90
CA LEU A 24 -0.78 0.18 -1.85
C LEU A 24 0.08 1.08 -0.96
N HIS A 25 0.53 0.56 0.19
CA HIS A 25 1.44 1.30 1.07
C HIS A 25 2.76 1.61 0.36
N ARG A 26 3.40 0.60 -0.25
CA ARG A 26 4.66 0.80 -0.98
C ARG A 26 4.50 1.76 -2.15
N TYR A 27 3.38 1.71 -2.86
CA TYR A 27 3.06 2.66 -3.92
C TYR A 27 2.99 4.09 -3.39
N ARG A 28 2.22 4.32 -2.31
CA ARG A 28 2.10 5.65 -1.69
C ARG A 28 3.43 6.18 -1.15
N THR A 29 4.22 5.33 -0.50
CA THR A 29 5.56 5.71 -0.04
C THR A 29 6.48 6.03 -1.23
N ARG A 30 6.43 5.28 -2.33
CA ARG A 30 7.23 5.60 -3.53
C ARG A 30 6.72 6.81 -4.31
N GLN A 31 5.47 7.24 -4.10
CA GLN A 31 5.03 8.56 -4.60
C GLN A 31 5.68 9.71 -3.84
N SER A 32 6.25 9.50 -2.64
CA SER A 32 7.11 10.50 -1.98
C SER A 32 8.43 10.72 -2.72
N LEU A 33 8.67 10.07 -3.86
CA LEU A 33 9.80 10.34 -4.74
C LEU A 33 9.48 11.40 -5.79
N LEU A 34 8.21 11.86 -5.82
CA LEU A 34 7.77 13.08 -6.49
C LEU A 34 7.99 14.34 -5.63
N LEU A 35 8.61 14.21 -4.45
CA LEU A 35 9.01 15.36 -3.64
C LEU A 35 9.98 16.26 -4.42
N ASP A 36 9.89 17.56 -4.15
CA ASP A 36 10.80 18.55 -4.72
C ASP A 36 12.22 18.35 -4.18
N ASP A 37 13.22 18.80 -4.95
CA ASP A 37 14.64 18.61 -4.60
C ASP A 37 14.99 19.21 -3.23
N ALA A 38 14.32 20.29 -2.82
CA ALA A 38 14.47 20.88 -1.48
C ALA A 38 13.94 19.97 -0.36
N GLN A 39 12.83 19.26 -0.59
CA GLN A 39 12.27 18.31 0.37
C GLN A 39 13.08 17.01 0.42
N LEU A 40 13.67 16.60 -0.70
CA LEU A 40 14.63 15.50 -0.74
C LEU A 40 15.90 15.85 0.05
N ALA A 41 16.41 17.07 -0.10
CA ALA A 41 17.57 17.54 0.65
C ALA A 41 17.31 17.60 2.17
N ASP A 42 16.10 17.98 2.59
CA ASP A 42 15.70 18.02 4.01
C ASP A 42 15.78 16.64 4.69
N ILE A 43 15.46 15.56 3.95
CA ILE A 43 15.59 14.17 4.41
C ILE A 43 16.94 13.53 4.05
N GLY A 44 17.90 14.31 3.54
CA GLY A 44 19.24 13.85 3.18
C GLY A 44 19.30 12.92 1.97
N LEU A 45 18.28 12.94 1.10
CA LEU A 45 18.24 12.15 -0.13
C LEU A 45 18.60 13.00 -1.34
N THR A 46 19.33 12.40 -2.29
CA THR A 46 19.53 13.01 -3.61
C THR A 46 18.41 12.64 -4.55
N ARG A 47 18.19 13.46 -5.58
CA ARG A 47 17.24 13.16 -6.67
C ARG A 47 17.54 11.80 -7.31
N THR A 48 18.81 11.49 -7.52
CA THR A 48 19.27 10.22 -8.10
C THR A 48 18.90 9.02 -7.23
N ASP A 49 19.04 9.13 -5.91
CA ASP A 49 18.65 8.08 -4.97
C ASP A 49 17.13 7.87 -4.98
N ALA A 50 16.38 8.98 -5.02
CA ALA A 50 14.93 8.92 -5.12
C ALA A 50 14.48 8.20 -6.41
N TRP A 51 15.10 8.52 -7.56
CA TRP A 51 14.85 7.83 -8.82
C TRP A 51 15.20 6.34 -8.78
N ARG A 52 16.32 5.98 -8.14
CA ARG A 52 16.76 4.59 -7.99
C ARG A 52 15.78 3.78 -7.14
N GLU A 53 15.27 4.36 -6.06
CA GLU A 53 14.27 3.73 -5.20
C GLU A 53 12.91 3.62 -5.89
N GLY A 54 12.51 4.63 -6.66
CA GLY A 54 11.22 4.68 -7.37
C GLY A 54 11.11 3.71 -8.52
N ARG A 55 12.25 3.41 -9.18
CA ARG A 55 12.35 2.40 -10.23
C ARG A 55 12.24 0.97 -9.73
N LYS A 56 12.34 0.72 -8.42
CA LYS A 56 12.14 -0.63 -7.89
C LYS A 56 10.69 -1.07 -8.13
N PRO A 57 10.44 -2.33 -8.51
CA PRO A 57 9.09 -2.84 -8.60
C PRO A 57 8.40 -2.83 -7.24
N PHE A 58 7.14 -2.36 -7.13
CA PHE A 58 6.45 -2.25 -5.82
C PHE A 58 6.25 -3.60 -5.11
N TRP A 59 6.32 -4.71 -5.87
CA TRP A 59 6.24 -6.07 -5.34
C TRP A 59 7.56 -6.60 -4.79
N ARG A 60 8.70 -5.99 -5.14
CA ARG A 60 10.01 -6.30 -4.53
C ARG A 60 10.26 -5.34 -3.37
N GLY A 61 10.35 -5.93 -2.17
CA GLY A 61 10.84 -5.25 -0.97
C GLY A 61 12.34 -5.11 -1.06
#